data_AF-A0A0Q5M0Q2-F1
#
_entry.id   AF-A0A0Q5M0Q2-F1
#
_cell.length_a   1.000
_cell.length_b   1.000
_cell.length_c   1.000
_cell.angle_alpha   90.00
_cell.angle_beta   90.00
_cell.angle_gamma   90.00
#
_symmetry.space_group_name_H-M   'P 1'
#
loop_
_entity.id
_entity.type
_entity.pdbx_description
1 polymer ?
#
loop_
_entity_poly.entity_id
_entity_poly.type
_entity_poly.pdbx_seq_one_letter_code
_entity_poly.pdbx_strand_id
1 'polypeptide(L)'
;MALGLSQYEVASLSQVDLANYGKVERGVGNPTLTTLLQLAITLEIEPHSLLDGLAAPELLPERQYAFTASDFVREQKRRRGTPDHSA
;
A
#
# COMPACT_ATOMS: atom_id res chain seq x y z
N MET A 1 -5.09 -4.05 -19.64
CA MET A 1 -4.77 -2.64 -19.88
C MET A 1 -5.65 -2.13 -21.01
N ALA A 2 -6.65 -1.31 -20.70
CA ALA A 2 -7.76 -0.97 -21.60
C ALA A 2 -7.39 -0.02 -22.76
N LEU A 3 -6.19 0.57 -22.73
CA LEU A 3 -5.75 1.60 -23.68
C LEU A 3 -4.81 1.08 -24.79
N GLY A 4 -4.46 -0.22 -24.77
CA GLY A 4 -3.57 -0.82 -25.80
C GLY A 4 -2.11 -0.35 -25.74
N LEU A 5 -1.71 0.36 -24.69
CA LEU A 5 -0.35 0.86 -24.49
C LEU A 5 0.61 -0.26 -24.06
N SER A 6 1.84 -0.19 -24.56
CA SER A 6 2.96 -0.97 -24.06
C SER A 6 3.45 -0.45 -22.71
N GLN A 7 4.17 -1.30 -21.96
CA GLN A 7 4.82 -0.90 -20.72
C GLN A 7 5.78 0.29 -20.92
N TYR A 8 6.48 0.32 -22.07
CA TYR A 8 7.38 1.41 -22.43
C TYR A 8 6.63 2.73 -22.57
N GLU A 9 5.48 2.73 -23.27
CA GLU A 9 4.66 3.93 -23.44
C GLU A 9 4.12 4.43 -22.12
N VAL A 10 3.61 3.54 -21.25
CA VAL A 10 3.10 3.94 -19.92
C VAL A 10 4.23 4.53 -19.06
N ALA A 11 5.39 3.87 -19.01
CA ALA A 11 6.55 4.35 -18.27
C ALA A 11 7.03 5.73 -18.78
N SER A 12 7.12 5.88 -20.10
CA SER A 12 7.51 7.14 -20.75
C SER A 12 6.54 8.28 -20.45
N LEU A 13 5.23 8.03 -20.58
CA LEU A 13 4.18 9.04 -20.33
C LEU A 13 4.07 9.43 -18.86
N SER A 14 4.34 8.51 -17.94
CA SER A 14 4.30 8.75 -16.49
C SER A 14 5.59 9.32 -15.92
N GLN A 15 6.64 9.47 -16.73
CA GLN A 15 7.99 9.82 -16.28
C GLN A 15 8.53 8.86 -15.21
N VAL A 16 8.09 7.60 -15.25
CA VAL A 16 8.57 6.52 -14.38
C VAL A 16 9.58 5.70 -15.16
N ASP A 17 10.68 5.32 -14.51
CA ASP A 17 11.67 4.43 -15.11
C ASP A 17 11.01 3.08 -15.51
N LEU A 18 11.31 2.58 -16.71
CA LEU A 18 10.71 1.34 -17.23
C LEU A 18 10.95 0.13 -16.32
N ALA A 19 12.14 0.02 -15.71
CA ALA A 19 12.43 -1.07 -14.79
C ALA A 19 11.64 -0.92 -13.48
N ASN A 20 11.38 0.31 -13.03
CA ASN A 20 10.50 0.57 -11.89
C ASN A 20 9.03 0.27 -12.22
N TYR A 21 8.54 0.65 -13.40
CA TYR A 21 7.20 0.29 -13.85
C TYR A 21 7.02 -1.25 -13.90
N GLY A 22 7.98 -1.97 -14.50
CA GLY A 22 7.96 -3.43 -14.55
C GLY A 22 8.13 -4.12 -13.19
N LYS A 23 8.64 -3.43 -12.16
CA LYS A 23 8.61 -3.92 -10.76
C LYS A 23 7.20 -3.79 -10.18
N VAL A 24 6.55 -2.64 -10.38
CA VAL A 24 5.18 -2.40 -9.93
C VAL A 24 4.20 -3.42 -10.51
N GLU A 25 4.26 -3.70 -11.82
CA GLU A 25 3.37 -4.69 -12.45
C GLU A 25 3.53 -6.12 -11.90
N ARG A 26 4.71 -6.45 -11.39
CA ARG A 26 4.99 -7.76 -10.74
C ARG A 26 4.67 -7.77 -9.26
N GLY A 27 4.20 -6.65 -8.69
CA GLY A 27 3.97 -6.51 -7.26
C GLY A 27 5.26 -6.56 -6.44
N VAL A 28 6.39 -6.18 -7.02
CA VAL A 28 7.70 -6.21 -6.34
C VAL A 28 8.22 -4.79 -6.13
N GLY A 29 8.86 -4.55 -4.99
CA GLY A 29 9.48 -3.27 -4.66
C GLY A 29 8.54 -2.34 -3.91
N ASN A 30 9.02 -1.13 -3.62
CA ASN A 30 8.32 -0.14 -2.80
C ASN A 30 8.15 1.16 -3.61
N PRO A 31 7.12 1.26 -4.47
CA PRO A 31 6.84 2.50 -5.18
C PRO A 31 6.52 3.61 -4.18
N THR A 32 6.99 4.82 -4.47
CA THR A 32 6.60 5.98 -3.67
C THR A 32 5.14 6.34 -3.97
N LEU A 33 4.49 7.06 -3.05
CA LEU A 33 3.16 7.60 -3.32
C LEU A 33 3.14 8.47 -4.58
N THR A 34 4.18 9.28 -4.80
CA THR A 34 4.34 10.09 -6.02
C THR A 34 4.34 9.22 -7.28
N THR A 35 5.04 8.09 -7.27
CA THR A 35 5.06 7.14 -8.38
C THR A 35 3.66 6.57 -8.66
N LEU A 36 2.92 6.20 -7.62
CA LEU A 36 1.55 5.72 -7.78
C LEU A 36 0.62 6.80 -8.35
N LEU A 37 0.77 8.05 -7.91
CA LEU A 37 0.01 9.19 -8.43
C LEU A 37 0.33 9.48 -9.90
N GLN A 38 1.62 9.45 -10.29
CA GLN A 38 2.03 9.61 -11.69
C GLN A 38 1.37 8.56 -12.58
N LEU A 39 1.40 7.28 -12.17
CA LEU A 39 0.76 6.19 -12.91
C LEU A 39 -0.76 6.36 -12.99
N ALA A 40 -1.43 6.72 -11.88
CA ALA A 40 -2.87 6.94 -11.86
C ALA A 40 -3.29 8.06 -12.83
N ILE A 41 -2.58 9.19 -12.81
CA ILE A 41 -2.83 10.33 -13.72
C ILE A 41 -2.59 9.91 -15.17
N THR A 42 -1.49 9.24 -15.48
CA THR A 42 -1.18 8.77 -16.84
C THR A 42 -2.19 7.77 -17.37
N LEU A 43 -2.75 6.93 -16.50
CA LEU A 43 -3.75 5.92 -16.85
C LEU A 43 -5.18 6.46 -16.79
N GLU A 44 -5.37 7.74 -16.43
CA GLU A 44 -6.68 8.39 -16.27
C GLU A 44 -7.61 7.64 -15.29
N ILE A 45 -7.04 7.14 -14.19
CA ILE A 45 -7.78 6.47 -13.12
C ILE A 45 -7.59 7.18 -11.79
N GLU A 46 -8.52 6.94 -10.87
CA GLU A 46 -8.38 7.40 -9.50
C GLU A 46 -7.29 6.61 -8.77
N PRO A 47 -6.46 7.26 -7.92
CA PRO A 47 -5.38 6.57 -7.21
C PRO A 47 -5.84 5.39 -6.35
N HIS A 48 -7.06 5.42 -5.81
CA HIS A 48 -7.60 4.33 -5.00
C HIS A 48 -7.74 3.03 -5.80
N SER A 49 -7.99 3.12 -7.12
CA SER A 49 -8.11 1.94 -7.99
C SER A 49 -6.80 1.15 -8.09
N LEU A 50 -5.64 1.78 -7.87
CA LEU A 50 -4.35 1.09 -7.79
C LEU A 50 -4.15 0.34 -6.46
N LEU A 51 -4.98 0.62 -5.45
CA LEU A 51 -4.90 0.06 -4.11
C LEU A 51 -5.97 -1.01 -3.84
N ASP A 52 -6.88 -1.22 -4.78
CA ASP A 52 -7.96 -2.20 -4.65
C ASP A 52 -7.38 -3.59 -4.40
N GLY A 53 -7.89 -4.26 -3.36
CA GLY A 53 -7.43 -5.58 -2.93
C GLY A 53 -6.19 -5.58 -2.03
N LEU A 54 -5.58 -4.42 -1.72
CA LEU A 54 -4.37 -4.35 -0.88
C LEU A 54 -4.63 -4.21 0.63
N ALA A 55 -5.87 -4.38 1.08
CA ALA A 55 -6.24 -4.26 2.50
C ALA A 55 -6.02 -5.55 3.32
N ALA A 56 -5.63 -6.65 2.68
CA ALA A 56 -5.44 -7.95 3.31
C ALA A 56 -4.15 -7.97 4.16
N PRO A 57 -4.22 -8.29 5.48
CA PRO A 57 -3.04 -8.41 6.34
C PRO A 57 -2.01 -9.42 5.81
N GLU A 58 -2.44 -10.43 5.05
CA GLU A 58 -1.60 -11.48 4.47
C GLU A 58 -0.64 -10.96 3.39
N LEU A 59 -0.89 -9.76 2.87
CA LEU A 59 0.00 -9.08 1.92
C LEU A 59 1.20 -8.42 2.61
N LEU A 60 1.17 -8.29 3.93
CA LEU A 60 2.30 -7.79 4.70
C LEU A 60 3.34 -8.90 4.92
N PRO A 61 4.64 -8.57 4.95
CA PRO A 61 5.68 -9.52 5.33
C PRO A 61 5.42 -10.10 6.73
N GLU A 62 5.72 -11.38 6.96
CA GLU A 62 5.43 -12.10 8.22
C GLU A 62 5.95 -11.42 9.50
N ARG A 63 6.96 -10.54 9.40
CA ARG A 63 7.53 -9.79 10.54
C ARG A 63 6.92 -8.40 10.74
N GLN A 64 5.90 -8.04 9.98
CA GLN A 64 5.21 -6.75 10.04
C GLN A 64 3.73 -6.97 10.41
N TYR A 65 3.49 -7.64 11.54
CA TYR A 65 2.16 -7.59 12.15
C TYR A 65 1.89 -6.15 12.60
N ALA A 66 1.17 -5.39 11.78
CA ALA A 66 0.68 -4.08 12.16
C ALA A 66 -0.46 -4.27 13.17
N PHE A 67 -0.27 -3.82 14.40
CA PHE A 67 -1.40 -3.66 15.31
C PHE A 67 -2.33 -2.61 14.73
N THR A 68 -3.63 -2.90 14.72
CA THR A 68 -4.60 -1.90 14.32
C THR A 68 -4.72 -0.82 15.40
N ALA A 69 -5.23 0.34 15.03
CA ALA A 69 -5.54 1.40 16.01
C ALA A 69 -6.56 0.89 17.06
N SER A 70 -7.47 0.01 16.68
CA SER A 70 -8.44 -0.57 17.60
C SER A 70 -7.81 -1.56 18.59
N ASP A 71 -6.80 -2.34 18.17
CA ASP A 71 -5.98 -3.18 19.07
C ASP A 71 -5.27 -2.31 20.10
N PHE A 72 -4.65 -1.22 19.65
CA PHE A 72 -3.96 -0.27 20.53
C PHE A 72 -4.91 0.34 21.57
N VAL A 73 -6.08 0.83 21.14
CA VAL A 73 -7.09 1.41 22.04
C VAL A 73 -7.63 0.37 23.03
N ARG A 74 -7.84 -0.87 22.59
CA ARG A 74 -8.31 -1.97 23.46
C ARG A 74 -7.29 -2.27 24.56
N GLU A 75 -6.01 -2.40 24.20
CA GLU A 75 -4.94 -2.68 25.15
C GLU A 75 -4.73 -1.51 26.13
N GLN A 76 -4.81 -0.26 25.67
CA GLN A 76 -4.74 0.92 26.52
C GLN A 76 -5.84 0.93 27.58
N LYS A 77 -7.08 0.59 27.20
CA LYS A 77 -8.22 0.49 28.13
C LYS A 77 -8.01 -0.63 29.16
N ARG A 78 -7.53 -1.81 28.72
CA ARG A 78 -7.23 -2.94 29.62
C ARG A 78 -6.22 -2.55 30.69
N ARG A 79 -5.11 -1.89 30.31
CA ARG A 79 -4.08 -1.44 31.26
C ARG A 79 -4.56 -0.39 32.25
N ARG A 80 -5.48 0.49 31.83
CA ARG A 80 -6.08 1.51 32.71
C ARG A 80 -7.18 0.94 33.63
N GLY A 81 -7.83 -0.15 33.23
CA GLY A 81 -8.93 -0.79 33.95
C GLY A 81 -8.50 -1.87 34.95
N THR A 82 -7.25 -2.33 34.94
CA THR A 82 -6.70 -3.22 35.97
C THR A 82 -6.34 -2.38 37.21
N PRO A 83 -7.06 -2.48 38.34
CA PRO A 83 -6.57 -1.94 39.61
C PRO A 83 -5.36 -2.75 40.04
N ASP A 84 -4.30 -2.08 40.47
CA ASP A 84 -3.16 -2.72 41.13
C ASP A 84 -3.67 -3.41 42.41
N HIS A 85 -3.94 -4.72 42.35
CA HIS A 85 -4.13 -5.57 43.52
C HIS A 85 -2.81 -6.29 43.76
N SER A 86 -1.84 -5.53 44.26
CA SER A 86 -0.60 -6.05 44.82
C SER A 86 -0.53 -5.57 46.26
N ALA A 87 -0.88 -6.48 47.16
CA ALA A 87 -0.67 -6.42 48.61
C ALA A 87 0.81 -6.62 48.96
#